data_AF-A0A5C6YSP6-F1
#
_entry.id   AF-A0A5C6YSP6-F1
#
_cell.length_a   1.000
_cell.length_b   1.000
_cell.length_c   1.000
_cell.angle_alpha   90.00
_cell.angle_beta   90.00
_cell.angle_gamma   90.00
#
_symmetry.space_group_name_H-M   'P 1'
#
loop_
_entity.id
_entity.type
_entity.pdbx_description
1 polymer ?
#
loop_
_entity_poly.entity_id
_entity_poly.type
_entity_poly.pdbx_seq_one_letter_code
_entity_poly.pdbx_strand_id
1 'polypeptide(L)'
;MKIVDIKYIGSAFFVCFVFIQTTLAQVGVGTTKPEGALHLKSTSQGLVIPRIALTAKNSENPVINPNGSNLVEGTVVYNTSKTKLGANDVYPGIYAWSGSEWNPQFIMEEYKKYTQTGSYQLTTIRDGYRTPRPDDADNVAGLTNQVFKPKYSGTYRIEVKTNFSAGKINDFTSLDKISLATMEGAFFFKINGAGVNIDPSSGTYDYELGWMYTHSYSAQSEIESPTIHESYLVPHFESVVHYVYFLADENYTFNLSNCMITGHEYFVGNGDTGDGQGRIGNDVPCTVEFTFIGD
;
A
#
# COMPACT_ATOMS: atom_id res chain seq x y z
N MET A 1 -84.78 -28.34 -11.24
CA MET A 1 -83.36 -28.36 -11.63
C MET A 1 -83.29 -27.94 -13.09
N LYS A 2 -82.93 -26.68 -13.38
CA LYS A 2 -82.82 -26.17 -14.76
C LYS A 2 -81.46 -26.63 -15.32
N ILE A 3 -81.49 -27.31 -16.46
CA ILE A 3 -80.29 -27.73 -17.18
C ILE A 3 -79.60 -26.44 -17.66
N VAL A 4 -78.39 -26.17 -17.19
CA VAL A 4 -77.59 -25.04 -17.67
C VAL A 4 -77.20 -25.35 -19.11
N ASP A 5 -77.64 -24.54 -20.06
CA ASP A 5 -77.35 -24.70 -21.49
C ASP A 5 -75.83 -24.69 -21.72
N ILE A 6 -75.28 -25.85 -22.11
CA ILE A 6 -73.84 -26.10 -22.39
C ILE A 6 -73.22 -25.06 -23.34
N LYS A 7 -74.05 -24.43 -24.19
CA LYS A 7 -73.65 -23.37 -25.13
C LYS A 7 -73.05 -22.15 -24.44
N TYR A 8 -73.54 -21.77 -23.26
CA TYR A 8 -73.04 -20.59 -22.54
C TYR A 8 -71.76 -20.87 -21.73
N ILE A 9 -71.53 -22.14 -21.35
CA ILE A 9 -70.32 -22.56 -20.64
C ILE A 9 -69.10 -22.47 -21.58
N GLY A 10 -69.24 -22.92 -22.83
CA GLY A 10 -68.18 -22.81 -23.84
C GLY A 10 -67.83 -21.36 -24.18
N SER A 11 -68.84 -20.49 -24.34
CA SER A 11 -68.62 -19.05 -24.55
C SER A 11 -68.00 -18.35 -23.35
N ALA A 12 -68.41 -18.70 -22.11
CA ALA A 12 -67.80 -18.14 -20.90
C ALA A 12 -66.32 -18.56 -20.75
N PHE A 13 -65.99 -19.81 -21.09
CA PHE A 13 -64.62 -20.31 -21.07
C PHE A 13 -63.75 -19.65 -22.15
N PHE A 14 -64.28 -19.45 -23.36
CA PHE A 14 -63.60 -18.73 -24.45
C PHE A 14 -63.35 -17.25 -24.10
N VAL A 15 -64.33 -16.56 -23.50
CA VAL A 15 -64.16 -15.19 -23.03
C VAL A 15 -63.10 -15.12 -21.92
N CYS A 16 -63.09 -16.05 -20.96
CA CYS A 16 -62.04 -16.10 -19.92
C CYS A 16 -60.65 -16.39 -20.50
N PHE A 17 -60.54 -17.23 -21.54
CA PHE A 17 -59.26 -17.57 -22.17
C PHE A 17 -58.67 -16.41 -22.99
N VAL A 18 -59.54 -15.55 -23.56
CA VAL A 18 -59.12 -14.34 -24.31
C VAL A 18 -58.58 -13.23 -23.39
N PHE A 19 -58.90 -13.25 -22.09
CA PHE A 19 -58.38 -12.29 -21.10
C PHE A 19 -57.09 -12.73 -20.39
N ILE A 20 -56.52 -13.89 -20.72
CA ILE A 20 -55.19 -14.30 -20.23
C ILE A 20 -54.13 -13.54 -21.05
N GLN A 21 -53.99 -12.24 -20.81
CA GLN A 21 -52.80 -11.52 -21.25
C GLN A 21 -51.68 -11.83 -20.26
N THR A 22 -50.54 -12.29 -20.78
CA THR A 22 -49.28 -12.37 -20.05
C THR A 22 -48.85 -10.95 -19.70
N THR A 23 -49.23 -10.47 -18.51
CA THR A 23 -48.72 -9.20 -17.99
C THR A 23 -47.25 -9.40 -17.64
N LEU A 24 -46.37 -8.90 -18.51
CA LEU A 24 -44.96 -8.82 -18.18
C LEU A 24 -44.81 -7.76 -17.07
N ALA A 25 -44.38 -8.17 -15.89
CA ALA A 25 -44.33 -7.33 -14.68
C ALA A 25 -43.05 -6.48 -14.58
N GLN A 26 -42.65 -5.82 -15.67
CA GLN A 26 -41.55 -4.85 -15.60
C GLN A 26 -42.02 -3.50 -15.07
N VAL A 27 -41.25 -2.93 -14.14
CA VAL A 27 -41.49 -1.65 -13.51
C VAL A 27 -40.71 -0.57 -14.25
N GLY A 28 -41.40 0.23 -15.05
CA GLY A 28 -40.86 1.47 -15.61
C GLY A 28 -41.21 2.66 -14.74
N VAL A 29 -40.21 3.40 -14.25
CA VAL A 29 -40.41 4.68 -13.57
C VAL A 29 -39.91 5.78 -14.50
N GLY A 30 -40.82 6.65 -14.96
CA GLY A 30 -40.50 7.68 -15.96
C GLY A 30 -40.37 7.17 -17.41
N THR A 31 -40.70 5.89 -17.68
CA THR A 31 -40.73 5.31 -19.03
C THR A 31 -41.85 4.27 -19.17
N THR A 32 -42.50 4.24 -20.33
CA THR A 32 -43.48 3.19 -20.70
C THR A 32 -42.85 2.05 -21.51
N LYS A 33 -41.56 2.17 -21.85
CA LYS A 33 -40.76 1.15 -22.53
C LYS A 33 -39.54 0.79 -21.67
N PRO A 34 -39.75 0.14 -20.51
CA PRO A 34 -38.66 -0.36 -19.68
C PRO A 34 -37.77 -1.36 -20.45
N GLU A 35 -36.47 -1.36 -20.15
CA GLU A 35 -35.44 -2.20 -20.81
C GLU A 35 -34.96 -3.36 -19.93
N GLY A 36 -35.61 -3.53 -18.78
CA GLY A 36 -35.35 -4.59 -17.80
C GLY A 36 -36.51 -4.67 -16.81
N ALA A 37 -36.41 -5.56 -15.83
CA ALA A 37 -37.44 -5.74 -14.81
C ALA A 37 -37.70 -4.45 -13.98
N LEU A 38 -36.68 -3.60 -13.83
CA LEU A 38 -36.78 -2.25 -13.31
C LEU A 38 -36.01 -1.29 -14.24
N HIS A 39 -36.66 -0.25 -14.77
CA HIS A 39 -36.01 0.82 -15.55
C HIS A 39 -36.42 2.18 -14.99
N LEU A 40 -35.43 2.92 -14.46
CA LEU A 40 -35.59 4.29 -13.99
C LEU A 40 -35.11 5.27 -15.07
N LYS A 41 -36.02 6.06 -15.65
CA LYS A 41 -35.69 7.12 -16.61
C LYS A 41 -35.96 8.49 -15.99
N SER A 42 -34.90 9.22 -15.65
CA SER A 42 -34.96 10.60 -15.17
C SER A 42 -33.80 11.42 -15.72
N THR A 43 -34.01 12.72 -15.91
CA THR A 43 -32.98 13.68 -16.34
C THR A 43 -32.37 14.46 -15.17
N SER A 44 -32.97 14.39 -13.97
CA SER A 44 -32.58 15.22 -12.81
C SER A 44 -32.60 14.50 -11.46
N GLN A 45 -33.14 13.29 -11.38
CA GLN A 45 -33.27 12.52 -10.14
C GLN A 45 -32.44 11.24 -10.20
N GLY A 46 -31.80 10.89 -9.08
CA GLY A 46 -31.06 9.64 -8.93
C GLY A 46 -31.85 8.54 -8.22
N LEU A 47 -31.26 7.34 -8.13
CA LEU A 47 -31.75 6.24 -7.31
C LEU A 47 -31.16 6.33 -5.90
N VAL A 48 -32.02 6.39 -4.89
CA VAL A 48 -31.60 6.23 -3.49
C VAL A 48 -31.70 4.75 -3.14
N ILE A 49 -30.55 4.07 -3.10
CA ILE A 49 -30.41 2.70 -2.62
C ILE A 49 -30.66 2.67 -1.09
N PRO A 50 -31.29 1.62 -0.52
CA PRO A 50 -31.47 1.50 0.92
C PRO A 50 -30.18 1.78 1.70
N ARG A 51 -30.25 2.75 2.62
CA ARG A 51 -29.12 3.18 3.46
C ARG A 51 -29.12 2.39 4.75
N ILE A 52 -28.14 1.51 4.90
CA ILE A 52 -28.06 0.57 6.02
C ILE A 52 -26.72 0.76 6.74
N ALA A 53 -26.74 0.72 8.07
CA ALA A 53 -25.52 0.65 8.86
C ALA A 53 -25.05 -0.81 8.93
N LEU A 54 -24.17 -1.23 8.02
CA LEU A 54 -23.61 -2.58 8.06
C LEU A 54 -22.69 -2.73 9.28
N THR A 55 -22.64 -3.94 9.81
CA THR A 55 -21.86 -4.24 11.03
C THR A 55 -20.51 -4.91 10.73
N ALA A 56 -20.43 -5.67 9.64
CA ALA A 56 -19.22 -6.36 9.18
C ALA A 56 -19.40 -6.79 7.71
N LYS A 57 -18.29 -7.01 6.97
CA LYS A 57 -18.36 -7.56 5.61
C LYS A 57 -19.00 -8.95 5.57
N ASN A 58 -18.69 -9.80 6.54
CA ASN A 58 -19.13 -11.20 6.60
C ASN A 58 -20.46 -11.41 7.35
N SER A 59 -21.32 -10.39 7.47
CA SER A 59 -22.60 -10.50 8.18
C SER A 59 -23.76 -9.95 7.38
N GLU A 60 -24.81 -10.75 7.18
CA GLU A 60 -26.05 -10.30 6.52
C GLU A 60 -26.75 -9.19 7.33
N ASN A 61 -26.73 -9.30 8.66
CA ASN A 61 -27.43 -8.37 9.54
C ASN A 61 -26.83 -6.94 9.45
N PRO A 62 -27.69 -5.91 9.38
CA PRO A 62 -29.12 -5.92 9.66
C PRO A 62 -30.02 -6.06 8.41
N VAL A 63 -29.46 -6.41 7.25
CA VAL A 63 -30.26 -6.61 6.02
C VAL A 63 -30.95 -7.96 6.10
N ILE A 64 -32.27 -7.96 5.93
CA ILE A 64 -33.09 -9.17 6.01
C ILE A 64 -33.73 -9.48 4.67
N ASN A 65 -33.85 -10.78 4.36
CA ASN A 65 -34.71 -11.26 3.30
C ASN A 65 -36.16 -11.37 3.83
N PRO A 66 -37.14 -10.67 3.24
CA PRO A 66 -38.53 -10.71 3.72
C PRO A 66 -39.18 -12.10 3.61
N ASN A 67 -38.64 -12.99 2.79
CA ASN A 67 -39.11 -14.38 2.65
C ASN A 67 -38.47 -15.35 3.67
N GLY A 68 -37.68 -14.84 4.62
CA GLY A 68 -37.18 -15.59 5.78
C GLY A 68 -36.01 -16.56 5.54
N SER A 69 -35.50 -16.65 4.32
CA SER A 69 -34.27 -17.40 3.98
C SER A 69 -33.02 -16.52 4.09
N ASN A 70 -31.85 -17.06 3.73
CA ASN A 70 -30.61 -16.29 3.58
C ASN A 70 -30.80 -15.10 2.63
N LEU A 71 -29.93 -14.10 2.77
CA LEU A 71 -29.91 -12.95 1.88
C LEU A 71 -29.56 -13.40 0.46
N VAL A 72 -30.32 -12.92 -0.52
CA VAL A 72 -30.11 -13.31 -1.93
C VAL A 72 -28.86 -12.62 -2.47
N GLU A 73 -28.01 -13.38 -3.16
CA GLU A 73 -26.85 -12.84 -3.88
C GLU A 73 -27.28 -11.73 -4.85
N GLY A 74 -26.48 -10.67 -4.93
CA GLY A 74 -26.80 -9.48 -5.70
C GLY A 74 -27.70 -8.49 -4.96
N THR A 75 -28.02 -8.72 -3.68
CA THR A 75 -28.64 -7.68 -2.84
C THR A 75 -27.70 -6.48 -2.73
N VAL A 76 -28.18 -5.27 -3.04
CA VAL A 76 -27.38 -4.04 -3.02
C VAL A 76 -27.89 -3.07 -1.95
N VAL A 77 -26.98 -2.55 -1.13
CA VAL A 77 -27.26 -1.51 -0.14
C VAL A 77 -26.22 -0.40 -0.18
N TYR A 78 -26.57 0.78 0.31
CA TYR A 78 -25.59 1.81 0.64
C TYR A 78 -25.23 1.69 2.12
N ASN A 79 -24.00 1.26 2.43
CA ASN A 79 -23.50 1.23 3.78
C ASN A 79 -23.21 2.65 4.29
N THR A 80 -23.66 2.97 5.51
CA THR A 80 -23.39 4.25 6.17
C THR A 80 -22.35 4.15 7.29
N SER A 81 -21.94 2.94 7.68
CA SER A 81 -21.05 2.72 8.82
C SER A 81 -19.59 2.63 8.41
N LYS A 82 -18.70 3.05 9.31
CA LYS A 82 -17.28 2.70 9.30
C LYS A 82 -17.01 1.82 10.53
N THR A 83 -16.45 0.65 10.35
CA THR A 83 -16.17 -0.30 11.46
C THR A 83 -14.67 -0.40 11.73
N LYS A 84 -14.31 -1.16 12.78
CA LYS A 84 -12.93 -1.41 13.24
C LYS A 84 -12.73 -2.90 13.63
N LEU A 85 -13.02 -3.77 12.68
CA LEU A 85 -12.96 -5.23 12.71
C LEU A 85 -11.85 -5.79 11.80
N GLY A 86 -10.97 -4.95 11.23
CA GLY A 86 -9.86 -5.40 10.40
C GLY A 86 -10.36 -5.95 9.05
N ALA A 87 -10.11 -7.23 8.78
CA ALA A 87 -10.48 -7.89 7.53
C ALA A 87 -12.00 -7.95 7.28
N ASN A 88 -12.82 -7.57 8.26
CA ASN A 88 -14.27 -7.47 8.11
C ASN A 88 -14.78 -6.03 8.13
N ASP A 89 -13.88 -5.05 7.95
CA ASP A 89 -14.26 -3.64 7.93
C ASP A 89 -15.18 -3.28 6.77
N VAL A 90 -16.21 -2.52 7.10
CA VAL A 90 -17.05 -1.82 6.13
C VAL A 90 -16.74 -0.33 6.19
N TYR A 91 -16.83 0.33 5.04
CA TYR A 91 -16.63 1.77 4.89
C TYR A 91 -17.88 2.35 4.20
N PRO A 92 -18.20 3.65 4.38
CA PRO A 92 -19.35 4.22 3.69
C PRO A 92 -19.26 4.08 2.17
N GLY A 93 -20.28 3.49 1.54
CA GLY A 93 -20.25 3.18 0.11
C GLY A 93 -21.33 2.17 -0.32
N ILE A 94 -21.41 1.87 -1.62
CA ILE A 94 -22.33 0.86 -2.15
C ILE A 94 -21.70 -0.52 -1.95
N TYR A 95 -22.49 -1.48 -1.47
CA TYR A 95 -22.10 -2.87 -1.30
C TYR A 95 -23.09 -3.80 -1.99
N ALA A 96 -22.57 -4.88 -2.57
CA ALA A 96 -23.35 -5.99 -3.11
C ALA A 96 -23.05 -7.26 -2.32
N TRP A 97 -24.08 -7.99 -1.92
CA TRP A 97 -23.93 -9.29 -1.24
C TRP A 97 -23.52 -10.37 -2.25
N SER A 98 -22.44 -11.09 -1.98
CA SER A 98 -21.95 -12.20 -2.80
C SER A 98 -22.60 -13.55 -2.51
N GLY A 99 -23.47 -13.62 -1.49
CA GLY A 99 -23.93 -14.87 -0.90
C GLY A 99 -23.19 -15.24 0.39
N SER A 100 -22.00 -14.67 0.62
CA SER A 100 -21.21 -14.90 1.85
C SER A 100 -20.65 -13.62 2.49
N GLU A 101 -20.44 -12.56 1.70
CA GLU A 101 -19.91 -11.30 2.21
C GLU A 101 -20.40 -10.09 1.40
N TRP A 102 -20.31 -8.92 2.00
CA TRP A 102 -20.56 -7.63 1.38
C TRP A 102 -19.31 -7.18 0.62
N ASN A 103 -19.43 -7.16 -0.71
CA ASN A 103 -18.38 -6.68 -1.59
C ASN A 103 -18.55 -5.18 -1.88
N PRO A 104 -17.56 -4.33 -1.55
CA PRO A 104 -17.61 -2.91 -1.88
C PRO A 104 -17.64 -2.73 -3.40
N GLN A 105 -18.57 -1.90 -3.88
CA GLN A 105 -18.69 -1.55 -5.30
C GLN A 105 -17.99 -0.20 -5.58
N PHE A 106 -16.82 -0.02 -4.98
CA PHE A 106 -15.94 1.13 -5.14
C PHE A 106 -14.49 0.71 -4.96
N ILE A 107 -13.57 1.48 -5.53
CA ILE A 107 -12.13 1.19 -5.44
C ILE A 107 -11.63 1.60 -4.06
N MET A 108 -10.98 0.66 -3.37
CA MET A 108 -10.20 0.95 -2.17
C MET A 108 -8.75 1.14 -2.59
N GLU A 109 -8.28 2.38 -2.56
CA GLU A 109 -6.91 2.75 -2.90
C GLU A 109 -6.33 3.73 -1.89
N GLU A 110 -5.05 3.54 -1.57
CA GLU A 110 -4.26 4.49 -0.82
C GLU A 110 -2.80 4.38 -1.23
N TYR A 111 -2.16 5.53 -1.42
CA TYR A 111 -0.74 5.66 -1.62
C TYR A 111 -0.19 6.80 -0.76
N LYS A 112 0.88 6.53 -0.02
CA LYS A 112 1.58 7.54 0.77
C LYS A 112 3.08 7.38 0.63
N LYS A 113 3.75 8.45 0.18
CA LYS A 113 5.20 8.53 0.08
C LYS A 113 5.77 9.50 1.10
N TYR A 114 6.82 9.04 1.77
CA TYR A 114 7.70 9.85 2.61
C TYR A 114 9.07 9.90 1.94
N THR A 115 9.66 11.09 1.89
CA THR A 115 10.91 11.35 1.18
C THR A 115 11.90 11.98 2.14
N GLN A 116 13.16 11.55 2.06
CA GLN A 116 14.26 12.20 2.76
C GLN A 116 14.27 13.71 2.48
N THR A 117 14.50 14.50 3.53
CA THR A 117 14.62 15.96 3.41
C THR A 117 16.07 16.37 3.17
N GLY A 118 16.26 17.45 2.40
CA GLY A 118 17.58 17.93 1.99
C GLY A 118 18.05 17.27 0.69
N SER A 119 19.07 17.86 0.06
CA SER A 119 19.64 17.33 -1.20
C SER A 119 20.47 16.06 -1.01
N TYR A 120 21.07 15.92 0.17
CA TYR A 120 21.75 14.73 0.66
C TYR A 120 21.98 14.90 2.17
N GLN A 121 22.33 13.82 2.85
CA GLN A 121 22.78 13.82 4.23
C GLN A 121 24.18 13.23 4.32
N LEU A 122 25.07 13.90 5.07
CA LEU A 122 26.39 13.35 5.37
C LEU A 122 26.28 12.24 6.41
N THR A 123 27.09 11.21 6.26
CA THR A 123 27.25 10.12 7.24
C THR A 123 28.75 9.88 7.48
N THR A 124 29.07 9.28 8.62
CA THR A 124 30.44 9.01 9.05
C THR A 124 30.64 7.51 9.31
N ILE A 125 31.89 7.06 9.39
CA ILE A 125 32.22 5.64 9.55
C ILE A 125 32.30 5.32 11.06
N ARG A 126 31.63 4.26 11.49
CA ARG A 126 31.69 3.69 12.84
C ARG A 126 32.67 2.51 12.87
N ASP A 127 33.97 2.82 12.80
CA ASP A 127 35.08 1.84 12.69
C ASP A 127 35.21 0.86 13.88
N GLY A 128 34.62 1.21 15.03
CA GLY A 128 34.63 0.39 16.24
C GLY A 128 33.80 -0.90 16.17
N TYR A 129 33.03 -1.11 15.09
CA TYR A 129 32.15 -2.28 14.97
C TYR A 129 32.48 -3.15 13.77
N ARG A 130 32.37 -4.47 13.98
CA ARG A 130 32.53 -5.47 12.90
C ARG A 130 31.27 -5.64 12.06
N THR A 131 30.13 -5.16 12.55
CA THR A 131 28.81 -5.26 11.92
C THR A 131 28.09 -3.93 12.12
N PRO A 132 27.33 -3.43 11.12
CA PRO A 132 26.50 -2.24 11.29
C PRO A 132 25.58 -2.41 12.50
N ARG A 133 25.27 -1.32 13.21
CA ARG A 133 24.49 -1.38 14.45
C ARG A 133 23.28 -0.44 14.39
N PRO A 134 22.03 -0.96 14.45
CA PRO A 134 20.84 -0.11 14.46
C PRO A 134 20.77 0.86 15.67
N ASP A 135 21.40 0.50 16.78
CA ASP A 135 21.49 1.29 18.01
C ASP A 135 22.56 2.40 17.97
N ASP A 136 23.43 2.39 16.96
CA ASP A 136 24.44 3.43 16.69
C ASP A 136 24.38 3.90 15.23
N ALA A 137 23.15 4.09 14.74
CA ALA A 137 22.86 4.53 13.39
C ALA A 137 22.47 6.01 13.35
N ASP A 138 22.86 6.68 12.27
CA ASP A 138 22.42 8.03 11.95
C ASP A 138 21.01 8.00 11.34
N ASN A 139 20.11 8.79 11.90
CA ASN A 139 18.76 8.95 11.40
C ASN A 139 18.76 9.59 10.00
N VAL A 140 17.99 9.04 9.06
CA VAL A 140 17.82 9.65 7.73
C VAL A 140 16.83 10.82 7.84
N ALA A 141 17.30 12.03 7.55
CA ALA A 141 16.56 13.27 7.69
C ALA A 141 15.19 13.21 6.97
N GLY A 142 14.12 13.57 7.68
CA GLY A 142 12.75 13.53 7.13
C GLY A 142 12.08 12.14 7.16
N LEU A 143 12.82 11.09 7.53
CA LEU A 143 12.32 9.71 7.61
C LEU A 143 12.44 9.14 9.03
N THR A 144 12.45 10.01 10.04
CA THR A 144 12.52 9.66 11.47
C THR A 144 11.22 10.03 12.16
N ASN A 145 10.74 9.15 13.05
CA ASN A 145 9.51 9.27 13.82
C ASN A 145 8.30 9.66 12.96
N GLN A 146 8.27 9.15 11.72
CA GLN A 146 7.17 9.39 10.81
C GLN A 146 5.99 8.50 11.19
N VAL A 147 4.78 9.05 11.10
CA VAL A 147 3.56 8.31 11.39
C VAL A 147 2.83 8.04 10.08
N PHE A 148 2.65 6.76 9.77
CA PHE A 148 1.71 6.29 8.77
C PHE A 148 0.38 5.91 9.45
N LYS A 149 -0.72 6.40 8.89
CA LYS A 149 -2.07 6.13 9.39
C LYS A 149 -2.92 5.65 8.21
N PRO A 150 -3.14 4.34 8.05
CA PRO A 150 -3.84 3.77 6.91
C PRO A 150 -5.31 4.18 6.92
N LYS A 151 -5.83 4.46 5.72
CA LYS A 151 -7.25 4.73 5.48
C LYS A 151 -8.11 3.46 5.59
N TYR A 152 -7.54 2.32 5.22
CA TYR A 152 -8.23 1.02 5.16
C TYR A 152 -7.45 -0.05 5.92
N SER A 153 -8.17 -0.98 6.53
CA SER A 153 -7.58 -2.23 7.01
C SER A 153 -7.30 -3.13 5.83
N GLY A 154 -6.16 -3.83 5.85
CA GLY A 154 -5.73 -4.73 4.79
C GLY A 154 -4.22 -4.72 4.63
N THR A 155 -3.76 -5.40 3.59
CA THR A 155 -2.34 -5.50 3.26
C THR A 155 -1.86 -4.27 2.50
N TYR A 156 -0.76 -3.71 2.97
CA TYR A 156 -0.01 -2.66 2.29
C TYR A 156 1.34 -3.20 1.84
N ARG A 157 1.74 -2.82 0.63
CA ARG A 157 3.12 -2.92 0.15
C ARG A 157 3.88 -1.70 0.67
N ILE A 158 4.86 -1.93 1.53
CA ILE A 158 5.84 -0.93 1.97
C ILE A 158 7.08 -1.11 1.11
N GLU A 159 7.45 -0.10 0.32
CA GLU A 159 8.68 -0.09 -0.47
C GLU A 159 9.65 0.93 0.11
N VAL A 160 10.80 0.44 0.61
CA VAL A 160 11.87 1.25 1.18
C VAL A 160 12.98 1.34 0.14
N LYS A 161 13.24 2.54 -0.37
CA LYS A 161 14.29 2.82 -1.36
C LYS A 161 15.39 3.64 -0.72
N THR A 162 16.61 3.16 -0.80
CA THR A 162 17.78 3.83 -0.25
C THR A 162 18.77 4.15 -1.35
N ASN A 163 19.57 5.19 -1.09
CA ASN A 163 20.64 5.62 -1.97
C ASN A 163 21.82 6.05 -1.12
N PHE A 164 22.98 5.48 -1.39
CA PHE A 164 24.21 5.77 -0.68
C PHE A 164 25.40 5.93 -1.62
N SER A 165 26.19 6.97 -1.37
CA SER A 165 27.34 7.37 -2.15
C SER A 165 28.57 7.47 -1.25
N ALA A 166 29.62 6.71 -1.53
CA ALA A 166 30.86 6.78 -0.75
C ALA A 166 31.62 8.09 -1.03
N GLY A 167 32.29 8.62 -0.01
CA GLY A 167 33.07 9.85 -0.11
C GLY A 167 34.43 9.65 -0.80
N LYS A 168 35.22 10.71 -0.86
CA LYS A 168 36.54 10.70 -1.50
C LYS A 168 37.55 9.83 -0.75
N ILE A 169 38.39 9.12 -1.51
CA ILE A 169 39.50 8.32 -0.98
C ILE A 169 40.84 9.03 -1.11
N ASN A 170 41.79 8.67 -0.25
CA ASN A 170 43.20 9.01 -0.41
C ASN A 170 43.78 8.17 -1.55
N ASP A 171 44.85 8.65 -2.19
CA ASP A 171 45.68 7.78 -3.00
C ASP A 171 46.58 6.95 -2.08
N PHE A 172 46.46 5.63 -2.16
CA PHE A 172 47.25 4.69 -1.38
C PHE A 172 47.93 3.63 -2.25
N THR A 173 47.88 3.79 -3.57
CA THR A 173 48.62 2.97 -4.53
C THR A 173 49.66 3.82 -5.27
N SER A 174 50.41 3.23 -6.19
CA SER A 174 51.49 3.91 -6.91
C SER A 174 51.12 4.06 -8.38
N LEU A 175 51.36 5.24 -8.97
CA LEU A 175 51.42 5.56 -10.41
C LEU A 175 50.49 4.74 -11.33
N ASP A 176 50.86 3.51 -11.67
CA ASP A 176 50.17 2.64 -12.63
C ASP A 176 48.99 1.86 -12.05
N LYS A 177 48.68 2.05 -10.76
CA LYS A 177 47.60 1.35 -10.05
C LYS A 177 46.43 2.28 -9.77
N ILE A 178 45.28 1.64 -9.60
CA ILE A 178 44.05 2.30 -9.18
C ILE A 178 43.89 2.05 -7.68
N SER A 179 43.81 3.13 -6.91
CA SER A 179 43.34 3.09 -5.53
C SER A 179 41.84 2.86 -5.57
N LEU A 180 41.35 1.81 -4.91
CA LEU A 180 39.93 1.48 -4.84
C LEU A 180 39.57 1.10 -3.41
N ALA A 181 38.61 1.82 -2.81
CA ALA A 181 38.08 1.50 -1.50
C ALA A 181 36.56 1.49 -1.50
N THR A 182 36.00 0.79 -0.51
CA THR A 182 34.56 0.64 -0.31
C THR A 182 34.18 1.22 1.04
N MET A 183 33.07 1.96 1.07
CA MET A 183 32.39 2.31 2.32
C MET A 183 31.17 1.41 2.43
N GLU A 184 31.14 0.58 3.48
CA GLU A 184 30.13 -0.48 3.65
C GLU A 184 29.40 -0.36 4.99
N GLY A 185 28.14 -0.75 4.98
CA GLY A 185 27.23 -0.50 6.08
C GLY A 185 25.85 -1.08 5.84
N ALA A 186 24.87 -0.54 6.56
CA ALA A 186 23.48 -0.89 6.34
C ALA A 186 22.55 0.31 6.54
N PHE A 187 21.40 0.28 5.86
CA PHE A 187 20.22 1.00 6.30
C PHE A 187 19.35 0.09 7.18
N PHE A 188 18.57 0.73 8.04
CA PHE A 188 17.66 0.07 8.96
C PHE A 188 16.28 0.72 8.86
N PHE A 189 15.31 -0.04 8.37
CA PHE A 189 13.91 0.32 8.41
C PHE A 189 13.24 -0.30 9.63
N LYS A 190 12.72 0.54 10.52
CA LYS A 190 11.96 0.12 11.69
C LYS A 190 10.54 0.63 11.57
N ILE A 191 9.54 -0.22 11.79
CA ILE A 191 8.14 0.22 11.91
C ILE A 191 7.43 -0.58 13.01
N ASN A 192 6.66 0.12 13.83
CA ASN A 192 5.90 -0.48 14.92
C ASN A 192 4.50 0.13 15.04
N GLY A 193 3.55 -0.70 15.46
CA GLY A 193 2.17 -0.32 15.77
C GLY A 193 1.34 -1.56 16.13
N ALA A 194 0.01 -1.41 16.18
CA ALA A 194 -0.88 -2.52 16.54
C ALA A 194 -0.69 -3.71 15.59
N GLY A 195 -0.19 -4.84 16.11
CA GLY A 195 0.04 -6.07 15.36
C GLY A 195 1.22 -6.05 14.38
N VAL A 196 1.99 -4.96 14.32
CA VAL A 196 3.10 -4.77 13.37
C VAL A 196 4.38 -4.46 14.12
N ASN A 197 5.44 -5.22 13.84
CA ASN A 197 6.77 -4.99 14.37
C ASN A 197 7.84 -5.47 13.38
N ILE A 198 8.40 -4.53 12.62
CA ILE A 198 9.67 -4.72 11.89
C ILE A 198 10.72 -3.98 12.72
N ASP A 199 11.62 -4.74 13.34
CA ASP A 199 12.62 -4.19 14.24
C ASP A 199 14.03 -4.74 13.92
N PRO A 200 14.90 -3.93 13.30
CA PRO A 200 16.23 -4.37 12.90
C PRO A 200 17.15 -4.62 14.10
N SER A 201 16.77 -4.16 15.31
CA SER A 201 17.51 -4.46 16.54
C SER A 201 17.25 -5.86 17.11
N SER A 202 16.28 -6.61 16.56
CA SER A 202 15.79 -7.86 17.14
C SER A 202 16.49 -9.14 16.64
N GLY A 203 17.44 -9.05 15.69
CA GLY A 203 18.09 -10.22 15.09
C GLY A 203 19.47 -9.96 14.47
N THR A 204 20.02 -11.01 13.83
CA THR A 204 21.16 -10.89 12.92
C THR A 204 20.73 -10.22 11.61
N TYR A 205 21.69 -9.94 10.72
CA TYR A 205 21.42 -9.41 9.37
C TYR A 205 20.25 -10.12 8.68
N ASP A 206 19.10 -9.42 8.58
CA ASP A 206 17.85 -9.98 8.08
C ASP A 206 16.98 -8.88 7.43
N TYR A 207 16.76 -9.03 6.12
CA TYR A 207 15.95 -8.11 5.33
C TYR A 207 14.48 -8.10 5.76
N GLU A 208 13.95 -9.21 6.30
CA GLU A 208 12.57 -9.25 6.82
C GLU A 208 12.42 -8.43 8.10
N LEU A 209 13.51 -8.29 8.86
CA LEU A 209 13.61 -7.45 10.06
C LEU A 209 14.07 -6.02 9.75
N GLY A 210 14.11 -5.63 8.47
CA GLY A 210 14.36 -4.25 8.06
C GLY A 210 15.83 -3.87 7.92
N TRP A 211 16.74 -4.85 7.85
CA TRP A 211 18.13 -4.59 7.41
C TRP A 211 18.21 -4.40 5.90
N MET A 212 19.10 -3.54 5.45
CA MET A 212 19.40 -3.34 4.02
C MET A 212 20.91 -3.11 3.88
N TYR A 213 21.64 -4.02 3.22
CA TYR A 213 23.10 -3.89 3.13
C TYR A 213 23.47 -2.94 2.02
N THR A 214 24.33 -1.97 2.35
CA THR A 214 24.73 -0.95 1.40
C THR A 214 26.25 -0.86 1.31
N HIS A 215 26.74 -0.64 0.11
CA HIS A 215 28.14 -0.37 -0.15
C HIS A 215 28.27 0.55 -1.35
N SER A 216 29.23 1.46 -1.31
CA SER A 216 29.59 2.25 -2.49
C SER A 216 31.10 2.35 -2.58
N TYR A 217 31.59 2.39 -3.81
CA TYR A 217 33.01 2.38 -4.11
C TYR A 217 33.48 3.78 -4.46
N SER A 218 34.74 4.05 -4.15
CA SER A 218 35.44 5.23 -4.64
C SER A 218 36.81 4.82 -5.15
N ALA A 219 37.20 5.43 -6.26
CA ALA A 219 38.43 5.13 -6.98
C ALA A 219 39.22 6.40 -7.24
N GLN A 220 40.55 6.27 -7.25
CA GLN A 220 41.47 7.32 -7.63
C GLN A 220 42.59 6.71 -8.48
N SER A 221 43.04 7.47 -9.49
CA SER A 221 44.13 7.09 -10.39
C SER A 221 44.90 8.33 -10.84
N GLU A 222 46.23 8.20 -10.89
CA GLU A 222 47.11 9.28 -11.35
C GLU A 222 47.30 9.30 -12.88
N ILE A 223 47.10 8.17 -13.58
CA ILE A 223 47.53 8.00 -14.99
C ILE A 223 46.36 7.80 -15.97
N GLU A 224 45.18 7.35 -15.53
CA GLU A 224 44.07 7.04 -16.45
C GLU A 224 43.37 8.30 -17.01
N SER A 225 43.96 8.86 -18.06
CA SER A 225 43.35 9.84 -18.98
C SER A 225 43.11 11.23 -18.36
N PRO A 226 43.31 12.36 -19.08
CA PRO A 226 43.29 13.72 -18.53
C PRO A 226 41.92 14.24 -18.02
N THR A 227 40.94 13.36 -17.75
CA THR A 227 39.56 13.74 -17.41
C THR A 227 38.93 12.99 -16.23
N ILE A 228 39.49 11.87 -15.75
CA ILE A 228 38.89 11.08 -14.65
C ILE A 228 39.95 10.59 -13.65
N HIS A 229 40.50 11.55 -12.89
CA HIS A 229 41.46 11.25 -11.82
C HIS A 229 40.80 10.66 -10.56
N GLU A 230 39.52 10.95 -10.35
CA GLU A 230 38.78 10.57 -9.14
C GLU A 230 37.35 10.18 -9.52
N SER A 231 36.86 9.10 -8.92
CA SER A 231 35.48 8.64 -9.00
C SER A 231 34.97 8.41 -7.59
N TYR A 232 34.15 9.31 -7.09
CA TYR A 232 33.51 9.24 -5.78
C TYR A 232 32.11 9.84 -5.89
N LEU A 233 31.31 9.67 -4.83
CA LEU A 233 29.88 9.97 -4.80
C LEU A 233 29.03 9.18 -5.80
N VAL A 234 29.53 8.07 -6.32
CA VAL A 234 28.75 7.18 -7.20
C VAL A 234 27.64 6.51 -6.37
N PRO A 235 26.35 6.72 -6.70
CA PRO A 235 25.25 6.22 -5.89
C PRO A 235 25.08 4.71 -6.05
N HIS A 236 24.87 4.05 -4.92
CA HIS A 236 24.39 2.68 -4.81
C HIS A 236 22.93 2.70 -4.38
N PHE A 237 22.07 2.10 -5.20
CA PHE A 237 20.62 2.06 -4.99
C PHE A 237 20.21 0.69 -4.48
N GLU A 238 19.35 0.67 -3.47
CA GLU A 238 18.77 -0.56 -2.94
C GLU A 238 17.27 -0.35 -2.68
N SER A 239 16.49 -1.42 -2.80
CA SER A 239 15.06 -1.42 -2.49
C SER A 239 14.69 -2.70 -1.77
N VAL A 240 13.95 -2.58 -0.68
CA VAL A 240 13.33 -3.70 0.04
C VAL A 240 11.83 -3.48 0.11
N VAL A 241 11.08 -4.56 -0.02
CA VAL A 241 9.61 -4.56 0.01
C VAL A 241 9.12 -5.40 1.18
N HIS A 242 8.23 -4.83 1.99
CA HIS A 242 7.48 -5.55 3.02
C HIS A 242 5.99 -5.57 2.69
N TYR A 243 5.33 -6.69 2.95
CA TYR A 243 3.88 -6.81 2.88
C TYR A 243 3.33 -6.89 4.30
N VAL A 244 2.60 -5.87 4.72
CA VAL A 244 2.18 -5.73 6.11
C VAL A 244 0.69 -5.48 6.17
N TYR A 245 0.00 -6.24 7.02
CA TYR A 245 -1.39 -5.99 7.35
C TYR A 245 -1.50 -4.84 8.34
N PHE A 246 -2.21 -3.79 7.97
CA PHE A 246 -2.49 -2.67 8.85
C PHE A 246 -3.99 -2.59 9.21
N LEU A 247 -4.28 -1.98 10.35
CA LEU A 247 -5.63 -1.65 10.80
C LEU A 247 -5.94 -0.19 10.50
N ALA A 248 -7.09 0.08 9.89
CA ALA A 248 -7.55 1.42 9.55
C ALA A 248 -7.52 2.36 10.76
N ASP A 249 -7.12 3.60 10.52
CA ASP A 249 -7.04 4.69 11.48
C ASP A 249 -6.07 4.51 12.67
N GLU A 250 -5.35 3.39 12.74
CA GLU A 250 -4.29 3.18 13.75
C GLU A 250 -3.00 3.92 13.35
N ASN A 251 -2.19 4.30 14.33
CA ASN A 251 -0.92 4.98 14.07
C ASN A 251 0.23 3.95 14.04
N TYR A 252 0.98 3.94 12.95
CA TYR A 252 2.20 3.15 12.79
C TYR A 252 3.38 4.11 12.68
N THR A 253 4.32 4.02 13.61
CA THR A 253 5.50 4.89 13.62
C THR A 253 6.67 4.16 12.98
N PHE A 254 7.37 4.83 12.07
CA PHE A 254 8.54 4.26 11.41
C PHE A 254 9.74 5.20 11.41
N ASN A 255 10.91 4.59 11.23
CA ASN A 255 12.20 5.22 11.14
C ASN A 255 13.03 4.57 10.03
N LEU A 256 13.79 5.39 9.30
CA LEU A 256 14.91 4.96 8.47
C LEU A 256 16.19 5.54 9.05
N SER A 257 17.21 4.69 9.22
CA SER A 257 18.54 5.09 9.71
C SER A 257 19.63 4.37 8.92
N ASN A 258 20.89 4.80 9.08
CA ASN A 258 22.05 4.29 8.36
C ASN A 258 23.26 4.16 9.32
N CYS A 259 24.05 3.10 9.17
CA CYS A 259 25.31 2.93 9.89
C CYS A 259 26.36 2.37 8.94
N MET A 260 27.43 3.14 8.71
CA MET A 260 28.60 2.74 7.93
C MET A 260 29.70 2.27 8.88
N ILE A 261 30.43 1.21 8.53
CA ILE A 261 31.45 0.59 9.40
C ILE A 261 32.81 0.33 8.72
N THR A 262 32.85 0.27 7.39
CA THR A 262 34.06 -0.06 6.63
C THR A 262 34.59 1.18 5.90
N GLY A 263 35.91 1.26 5.75
CA GLY A 263 36.57 2.22 4.85
C GLY A 263 37.51 3.20 5.56
N HIS A 264 37.46 3.32 6.88
CA HIS A 264 38.12 4.39 7.65
C HIS A 264 39.57 4.72 7.21
N GLU A 265 40.42 3.72 6.99
CA GLU A 265 41.83 3.91 6.63
C GLU A 265 42.07 4.52 5.23
N TYR A 266 41.09 4.40 4.32
CA TYR A 266 41.25 4.74 2.92
C TYR A 266 40.59 6.07 2.54
N PHE A 267 39.63 6.56 3.33
CA PHE A 267 38.86 7.75 3.00
C PHE A 267 39.52 9.03 3.53
N VAL A 268 39.35 10.14 2.81
CA VAL A 268 39.85 11.45 3.25
C VAL A 268 39.23 11.80 4.60
N GLY A 269 40.01 12.32 5.55
CA GLY A 269 39.51 12.61 6.90
C GLY A 269 38.88 11.39 7.57
N ASN A 270 39.38 10.21 7.21
CA ASN A 270 38.93 8.88 7.61
C ASN A 270 37.45 8.55 7.36
N GLY A 271 36.82 9.26 6.42
CA GLY A 271 35.39 9.12 6.15
C GLY A 271 34.48 9.86 7.13
N ASP A 272 35.06 10.60 8.09
CA ASP A 272 34.31 11.27 9.16
C ASP A 272 34.19 12.78 8.96
N THR A 273 35.01 13.35 8.09
CA THR A 273 35.04 14.81 7.84
C THR A 273 35.31 15.15 6.38
N GLY A 274 34.81 16.31 5.95
CA GLY A 274 35.08 16.87 4.63
C GLY A 274 34.59 15.98 3.49
N ASP A 275 35.35 15.93 2.40
CA ASP A 275 34.95 15.22 1.18
C ASP A 275 34.98 13.68 1.32
N GLY A 276 35.60 13.14 2.37
CA GLY A 276 35.60 11.69 2.60
C GLY A 276 34.30 11.15 3.18
N GLN A 277 33.42 12.02 3.67
CA GLN A 277 32.13 11.60 4.22
C GLN A 277 31.22 11.00 3.15
N GLY A 278 30.56 9.90 3.51
CA GLY A 278 29.51 9.32 2.68
C GLY A 278 28.30 10.25 2.59
N ARG A 279 27.50 10.06 1.53
CA ARG A 279 26.26 10.79 1.30
C ARG A 279 25.08 9.84 1.17
N ILE A 280 24.06 10.06 1.99
CA ILE A 280 22.75 9.41 1.91
C ILE A 280 21.85 10.27 1.02
N GLY A 281 21.22 9.67 0.02
CA GLY A 281 20.28 10.35 -0.86
C GLY A 281 20.92 11.29 -1.88
N ASN A 282 22.18 11.07 -2.27
CA ASN A 282 22.87 11.93 -3.24
C ASN A 282 22.18 11.86 -4.61
N ASP A 283 21.77 13.01 -5.15
CA ASP A 283 20.98 13.20 -6.38
C ASP A 283 19.53 12.67 -6.31
N VAL A 284 19.33 11.48 -5.74
CA VAL A 284 18.02 10.85 -5.55
C VAL A 284 17.80 10.56 -4.07
N PRO A 285 16.79 11.17 -3.42
CA PRO A 285 16.54 10.98 -1.99
C PRO A 285 16.06 9.57 -1.67
N CYS A 286 16.33 9.10 -0.45
CA CYS A 286 15.72 7.88 0.07
C CYS A 286 14.20 8.07 0.28
N THR A 287 13.41 7.00 0.15
CA THR A 287 11.95 7.07 0.26
C THR A 287 11.36 5.85 0.95
N VAL A 288 10.24 6.05 1.65
CA VAL A 288 9.39 4.98 2.17
C VAL A 288 7.99 5.18 1.60
N GLU A 289 7.50 4.18 0.87
CA GLU A 289 6.24 4.27 0.12
C GLU A 289 5.27 3.19 0.59
N PHE A 290 4.06 3.59 1.00
CA PHE A 290 2.97 2.70 1.41
C PHE A 290 1.93 2.67 0.30
N THR A 291 1.58 1.46 -0.17
CA THR A 291 0.54 1.26 -1.17
C THR A 291 -0.45 0.21 -0.68
N PHE A 292 -1.73 0.56 -0.57
CA PHE A 292 -2.78 -0.42 -0.30
C PHE A 292 -2.91 -1.37 -1.49
N ILE A 293 -2.88 -2.67 -1.25
CA ILE A 293 -2.99 -3.68 -2.32
C ILE A 293 -4.19 -4.61 -2.18
N GLY A 294 -4.95 -4.51 -1.08
CA GLY A 294 -6.13 -5.33 -0.83
C GLY A 294 -6.09 -6.02 0.53
N ASP A 295 -7.22 -6.60 0.89
CA ASP A 295 -7.40 -7.49 2.03
C ASP A 295 -7.27 -8.95 1.55
#